data_AF-A0A9P6WQB3-F1
#
_entry.id   AF-A0A9P6WQB3-F1
#
_cell.length_a   1.000
_cell.length_b   1.000
_cell.length_c   1.000
_cell.angle_alpha   90.00
_cell.angle_beta   90.00
_cell.angle_gamma   90.00
#
_symmetry.space_group_name_H-M   'P 1'
#
loop_
_entity.id
_entity.type
_entity.pdbx_description
1 polymer ?
#
loop_
_entity_poly.entity_id
_entity_poly.type
_entity_poly.pdbx_seq_one_letter_code
_entity_poly.pdbx_strand_id
1 'polypeptide(L)' 'MLLAWSVFGVGVRALQMGIRQAPLLHAPMGFVYSAAFTTTVGYFFESWVEKNDELLELRLAKLKKLREAASA' A
#
# COMPACT_ATOMS: atom_id res chain seq x y z
N MET A 1 4.91 -0.12 -6.43
CA MET A 1 4.59 -1.52 -6.02
C MET A 1 3.14 -1.91 -6.38
N LEU A 2 2.49 -1.15 -7.28
CA LEU A 2 1.10 -1.28 -7.75
C LEU A 2 0.69 -2.65 -8.34
N LEU A 3 1.58 -3.33 -9.06
CA LEU A 3 1.28 -4.68 -9.57
C LEU A 3 1.01 -5.67 -8.43
N ALA A 4 1.75 -5.58 -7.33
CA ALA A 4 1.51 -6.43 -6.15
C ALA A 4 0.14 -6.13 -5.53
N TRP A 5 -0.26 -4.86 -5.47
CA TRP A 5 -1.60 -4.47 -5.00
C TRP A 5 -2.71 -5.00 -5.90
N SER A 6 -2.53 -4.98 -7.21
CA SER A 6 -3.51 -5.51 -8.15
C SER A 6 -3.71 -7.03 -8.01
N VAL A 7 -2.60 -7.78 -7.90
CA VAL A 7 -2.61 -9.23 -7.64
C VAL A 7 -3.24 -9.52 -6.28
N PHE A 8 -2.94 -8.70 -5.27
CA PHE A 8 -3.57 -8.79 -3.97
C PHE A 8 -5.10 -8.62 -4.04
N GLY A 9 -5.60 -7.63 -4.78
CA GLY A 9 -7.05 -7.46 -5.00
C GLY A 9 -7.72 -8.65 -5.68
N VAL A 10 -7.08 -9.21 -6.72
CA VAL A 10 -7.56 -10.45 -7.36
C VAL A 10 -7.61 -11.59 -6.32
N GLY A 11 -6.57 -11.72 -5.50
CA GLY A 11 -6.51 -12.70 -4.41
C GLY A 11 -7.60 -12.53 -3.36
N VAL A 12 -7.88 -11.29 -2.92
CA VAL A 12 -8.97 -10.99 -1.97
C VAL A 12 -10.32 -11.42 -2.55
N ARG A 13 -10.57 -11.14 -3.83
CA ARG A 13 -11.80 -11.58 -4.50
C ARG A 13 -11.88 -13.11 -4.64
N ALA A 14 -10.77 -13.78 -4.93
CA ALA A 14 -10.72 -15.23 -4.99
C ALA A 14 -11.03 -15.87 -3.62
N LEU A 15 -10.46 -15.32 -2.55
CA LEU A 15 -10.74 -15.76 -1.18
C LEU A 15 -12.21 -15.54 -0.82
N GLN A 16 -12.79 -14.39 -1.18
CA GLN A 16 -14.21 -14.11 -0.98
C GLN A 16 -15.10 -15.17 -1.65
N MET A 17 -14.76 -15.60 -2.87
CA MET A 17 -15.50 -16.65 -3.58
C MET A 17 -15.35 -18.01 -2.89
N GLY A 18 -14.15 -18.34 -2.41
CA GLY A 18 -13.90 -19.53 -1.60
C GLY A 18 -14.75 -19.58 -0.34
N ILE A 19 -14.84 -18.46 0.40
CA ILE A 19 -15.69 -18.34 1.60
C ILE A 19 -17.17 -18.51 1.25
N ARG A 20 -17.61 -17.93 0.12
CA ARG A 20 -19.00 -18.02 -0.34
C ARG A 20 -19.36 -19.38 -0.97
N GLN A 21 -18.39 -20.29 -1.14
CA GLN A 21 -18.53 -21.54 -1.88
C GLN A 21 -19.13 -21.32 -3.29
N ALA A 22 -18.82 -20.16 -3.89
CA ALA A 22 -19.34 -19.77 -5.19
C ALA A 22 -18.30 -20.05 -6.28
N PRO A 23 -18.73 -20.34 -7.53
CA PRO A 23 -17.79 -20.55 -8.63
C PRO A 23 -16.92 -19.30 -8.83
N LEU A 24 -15.62 -19.49 -9.04
CA LEU A 24 -14.66 -18.37 -9.22
C LEU A 24 -15.02 -17.47 -10.42
N LEU A 25 -15.65 -18.02 -11.46
CA LEU A 25 -16.09 -17.26 -12.63
C LEU A 25 -17.49 -16.64 -12.46
N HIS A 26 -18.13 -16.80 -11.30
CA HIS A 26 -19.40 -16.15 -11.02
C HIS A 26 -19.14 -14.65 -10.77
N ALA A 27 -19.54 -13.80 -11.71
CA ALA A 27 -19.29 -12.35 -11.73
C ALA A 27 -17.79 -11.97 -11.83
N PRO A 28 -17.14 -12.18 -13.01
CA PRO A 28 -15.70 -11.94 -13.22
C PRO A 28 -15.32 -10.45 -13.09
N MET A 29 -16.26 -9.53 -13.35
CA MET A 29 -16.05 -8.09 -13.15
C MET A 29 -15.70 -7.74 -11.69
N GLY A 30 -16.13 -8.56 -10.72
CA GLY A 30 -15.75 -8.37 -9.33
C GLY A 30 -14.25 -8.44 -9.07
N PHE A 31 -13.49 -9.20 -9.88
CA PHE A 31 -12.03 -9.26 -9.78
C PHE A 31 -11.39 -7.97 -10.30
N VAL A 32 -11.92 -7.43 -11.41
CA VAL A 32 -11.46 -6.15 -11.98
C VAL A 32 -11.71 -5.02 -10.99
N TYR A 33 -12.91 -4.94 -10.40
CA TYR A 33 -13.21 -3.92 -9.39
C TYR A 33 -12.35 -4.05 -8.14
N SER A 34 -12.12 -5.28 -7.66
CA SER A 34 -11.27 -5.49 -6.48
C SER A 34 -9.81 -5.15 -6.75
N ALA A 35 -9.28 -5.52 -7.93
CA ALA A 35 -7.93 -5.16 -8.36
C ALA A 35 -7.77 -3.64 -8.52
N ALA A 36 -8.72 -2.96 -9.17
CA ALA A 36 -8.69 -1.51 -9.34
C ALA A 36 -8.75 -0.78 -8.00
N PHE A 37 -9.65 -1.22 -7.10
CA PHE A 37 -9.78 -0.64 -5.77
C PHE A 37 -8.49 -0.77 -4.96
N THR A 38 -7.97 -1.98 -4.82
CA THR A 38 -6.74 -2.24 -4.06
C THR A 38 -5.51 -1.55 -4.64
N THR A 39 -5.41 -1.46 -5.97
CA THR A 39 -4.34 -0.71 -6.63
C THR A 39 -4.43 0.79 -6.32
N THR A 40 -5.64 1.34 -6.32
CA THR A 40 -5.86 2.76 -5.96
C THR A 40 -5.47 3.01 -4.51
N VAL A 41 -5.89 2.14 -3.58
CA VAL A 41 -5.47 2.21 -2.17
C VAL A 41 -3.95 2.09 -2.05
N GLY A 42 -3.33 1.16 -2.76
CA GLY A 42 -1.88 0.97 -2.79
C GLY A 42 -1.13 2.21 -3.26
N TYR A 43 -1.64 2.90 -4.28
CA TYR A 43 -1.05 4.16 -4.76
C TYR A 43 -1.04 5.24 -3.68
N PHE A 44 -2.19 5.49 -3.04
CA PHE A 44 -2.26 6.47 -1.95
C PHE A 44 -1.43 6.07 -0.73
N PHE A 45 -1.38 4.77 -0.43
CA PHE A 45 -0.58 4.24 0.67
C PHE A 45 0.92 4.43 0.42
N GLU A 46 1.42 4.08 -0.77
CA GLU A 46 2.81 4.29 -1.16
C GLU A 46 3.19 5.78 -1.05
N SER A 47 2.37 6.69 -1.60
CA SER A 47 2.60 8.13 -1.46
C SER A 47 2.56 8.62 -0.01
N TRP A 48 1.78 7.98 0.85
CA TRP A 48 1.75 8.33 2.27
C TRP A 48 3.03 7.86 2.97
N VAL A 49 3.48 6.64 2.71
CA VAL A 49 4.73 6.10 3.29
C VAL A 49 5.92 6.97 2.88
N GLU A 50 6.06 7.31 1.59
CA GLU A 50 7.14 8.17 1.09
C GLU A 50 7.20 9.51 1.82
N LYS A 51 6.05 10.16 2.02
CA LYS A 51 5.98 11.43 2.76
C LYS A 51 6.37 11.29 4.24
N ASN A 52 6.09 10.16 4.88
CA ASN A 52 6.51 9.94 6.26
C ASN A 52 8.01 9.70 6.35
N ASP A 53 8.58 8.96 5.39
CA ASP A 53 10.02 8.71 5.34
C ASP A 53 10.78 10.03 5.13
N GLU A 54 10.33 10.89 4.20
CA GLU A 54 10.89 12.23 4.04
C GLU A 54 10.82 13.06 5.33
N LEU A 55 9.69 13.01 6.04
CA LEU A 55 9.53 13.70 7.32
C LEU A 55 10.51 13.17 8.37
N LEU A 56 10.69 11.85 8.46
CA LEU A 56 11.61 11.20 9.38
C LEU A 56 13.06 11.56 9.07
N GLU A 57 13.45 11.55 7.80
CA GLU A 57 14.78 11.98 7.37
C GLU A 57 15.07 13.43 7.74
N LEU A 58 14.11 14.33 7.52
CA LEU A 58 14.23 15.73 7.94
C LEU A 58 14.39 15.87 9.46
N ARG A 59 13.66 15.05 10.25
CA ARG A 59 13.79 15.03 11.71
C ARG A 59 15.15 14.50 12.15
N LEU A 60 15.64 13.43 11.53
CA LEU A 60 16.97 12.88 11.78
C LEU A 60 18.08 13.87 11.43
N ALA A 61 17.97 14.56 10.29
CA ALA A 61 18.93 15.59 9.89
C ALA A 61 18.97 16.76 10.89
N LYS A 62 17.81 17.20 11.40
CA LYS A 62 17.74 18.22 12.46
C LYS A 62 18.41 17.75 13.75
N LEU A 63 18.14 16.51 14.18
CA LEU A 63 18.77 15.95 15.37
C LEU A 63 20.30 15.84 15.23
N LYS A 64 20.79 15.45 14.05
CA LYS A 64 22.23 15.38 13.78
C LYS A 64 22.89 16.76 13.89
N LYS A 65 22.29 17.80 13.29
CA LYS A 65 22.78 19.19 13.40
C LYS A 65 22.80 19.70 14.84
N LEU A 66 21.75 19.41 15.62
CA LEU A 66 21.70 19.78 17.04
C LEU A 66 22.77 19.06 17.85
N ARG A 67 23.05 17.78 17.55
CA ARG A 67 24.12 17.03 18.20
C ARG A 67 25.49 17.60 17.88
N GLU A 68 25.76 17.92 16.61
CA GLU A 68 27.02 18.55 16.18
C GLU A 68 27.23 19.92 16.85
N ALA A 69 26.17 20.73 16.96
CA ALA A 69 26.20 22.03 17.63
C ALA A 69 26.35 21.94 19.16
N ALA A 70 25.89 20.86 19.79
CA ALA A 70 26.07 20.63 21.23
C ALA A 70 27.46 20.07 21.57
N SER A 71 28.17 19.52 20.60
CA SER A 71 29.53 18.98 20.75
C SER A 71 30.63 19.95 20.31
N ALA A 72 30.27 21.13 19.81
CA ALA A 72 31.16 22.24 19.46
C ALA A 72 31.14 23.31 20.56
#